data_AF-A0A2X2V5E0-F1
#
_entry.id   AF-A0A2X2V5E0-F1
#
_cell.length_a   1.000
_cell.length_b   1.000
_cell.length_c   1.000
_cell.angle_alpha   90.00
_cell.angle_beta   90.00
_cell.angle_gamma   90.00
#
_symmetry.space_group_name_H-M   'P 1'
#
loop_
_entity.id
_entity.type
_entity.pdbx_description
1 polymer ?
#
loop_
_entity_poly.entity_id
_entity_poly.type
_entity_poly.pdbx_seq_one_letter_code
_entity_poly.pdbx_strand_id
1 'polypeptide(L)' 'MTYSIGIDSGSTATKGVLLAEGVITRRFLCPTPFRPADAIHEAWETLSAGLDTRPVSDANRLRTPVG' A
#
# COMPACT_ATOMS: atom_id res chain seq x y z
N MET A 1 7.90 16.61 -2.46
CA MET A 1 6.58 16.09 -2.02
C MET A 1 6.82 14.84 -1.21
N THR A 2 6.23 14.79 -0.03
CA THR A 2 6.23 13.63 0.85
C THR A 2 5.12 12.70 0.40
N TYR A 3 5.50 11.49 -0.01
CA TYR A 3 4.58 10.41 -0.35
C TYR A 3 4.57 9.37 0.75
N SER A 4 3.40 8.80 1.02
CA SER A 4 3.27 7.58 1.82
C SER A 4 2.29 6.62 1.15
N ILE A 5 2.57 5.33 1.27
CA ILE A 5 1.71 4.26 0.75
C ILE A 5 1.24 3.43 1.93
N GLY A 6 -0.07 3.26 2.06
CA GLY A 6 -0.69 2.32 2.99
C GLY A 6 -1.30 1.17 2.21
N ILE A 7 -0.99 -0.07 2.59
CA ILE A 7 -1.57 -1.28 2.01
C ILE A 7 -2.14 -2.13 3.15
N ASP A 8 -3.40 -2.50 3.02
CA ASP A 8 -4.14 -3.38 3.92
C ASP A 8 -4.55 -4.63 3.13
N SER A 9 -4.00 -5.79 3.49
CA SER A 9 -4.30 -7.06 2.85
C SER A 9 -5.20 -7.89 3.74
N GLY A 10 -6.51 -7.82 3.50
CA GLY A 10 -7.50 -8.66 4.16
C GLY A 10 -7.63 -10.05 3.53
N SER A 11 -8.50 -10.90 4.08
CA SER A 11 -8.79 -12.24 3.53
C SER A 11 -9.57 -12.20 2.21
N THR A 12 -10.42 -11.20 2.03
CA THR A 12 -11.29 -11.06 0.84
C THR A 12 -10.75 -10.07 -0.18
N ALA A 13 -10.16 -8.97 0.27
CA ALA A 13 -9.67 -7.91 -0.59
C ALA A 13 -8.39 -7.27 -0.05
N THR A 14 -7.50 -6.91 -0.96
CA THR A 14 -6.34 -6.07 -0.70
C THR A 14 -6.65 -4.64 -1.15
N LYS A 15 -6.46 -3.70 -0.25
CA LYS A 15 -6.70 -2.27 -0.45
C LYS A 15 -5.39 -1.52 -0.33
N GLY A 16 -5.22 -0.47 -1.11
CA GLY A 16 -4.08 0.43 -0.94
C GLY A 16 -4.37 1.87 -1.34
N VAL A 17 -3.63 2.80 -0.75
CA VAL A 17 -3.71 4.24 -1.05
C VAL A 17 -2.32 4.85 -1.14
N LEU A 18 -2.17 5.79 -2.08
CA LEU A 18 -1.05 6.72 -2.12
C LEU A 18 -1.53 8.05 -1.54
N LEU A 19 -0.83 8.54 -0.51
CA LEU A 19 -1.01 9.87 0.04
C LEU A 19 0.12 10.78 -0.45
N ALA A 20 -0.22 11.98 -0.91
CA ALA A 20 0.72 13.07 -1.14
C ALA A 20 0.35 14.21 -0.19
N GLU A 21 1.25 14.55 0.74
CA GLU A 21 0.98 15.57 1.77
C GLU A 21 -0.36 15.33 2.52
N GLY A 22 -0.65 14.07 2.85
CA GLY A 22 -1.89 13.67 3.54
C GLY A 22 -3.14 13.56 2.66
N VAL A 23 -3.06 13.88 1.38
CA VAL A 23 -4.20 13.78 0.44
C VAL A 23 -4.11 12.48 -0.35
N ILE A 24 -5.21 11.72 -0.44
CA ILE A 24 -5.28 10.52 -1.28
C ILE A 24 -5.20 10.93 -2.75
N THR A 25 -4.14 10.50 -3.43
CA THR A 25 -3.90 10.79 -4.85
C THR A 25 -4.13 9.57 -5.73
N ARG A 26 -3.96 8.35 -5.21
CA ARG A 26 -4.27 7.10 -5.90
C ARG A 26 -4.84 6.06 -4.97
N ARG A 27 -5.63 5.14 -5.53
CA ARG A 27 -6.26 4.02 -4.83
C ARG A 27 -6.03 2.74 -5.60
N PHE A 28 -5.94 1.64 -4.87
CA PHE A 28 -5.85 0.28 -5.37
C PHE A 28 -6.85 -0.60 -4.63
N LEU A 29 -7.52 -1.49 -5.36
CA LEU A 29 -8.43 -2.49 -4.80
C LEU A 29 -8.42 -3.72 -5.71
N CYS A 30 -8.13 -4.89 -5.14
CA CYS A 30 -8.32 -6.18 -5.82
C CYS A 30 -8.84 -7.24 -4.83
N PRO A 31 -9.46 -8.33 -5.32
CA PRO A 31 -9.69 -9.52 -4.51
C PRO A 31 -8.35 -10.08 -4.00
N THR A 32 -8.28 -10.51 -2.74
CA THR A 32 -7.07 -11.13 -2.22
C THR A 32 -6.90 -12.50 -2.87
N PRO A 33 -5.80 -12.76 -3.61
CA PRO A 33 -5.54 -14.05 -4.20
C PRO A 33 -5.12 -15.06 -3.12
N PHE A 34 -5.00 -16.32 -3.51
CA PHE A 34 -4.51 -17.38 -2.61
C PHE A 34 -3.17 -17.04 -1.95
N ARG A 35 -2.32 -16.24 -2.62
CA ARG A 35 -1.06 -15.71 -2.09
C ARG A 35 -1.18 -14.20 -1.85
N PRO A 36 -1.54 -13.74 -0.63
CA PRO A 36 -1.72 -12.32 -0.34
C PRO A 36 -0.52 -11.42 -0.68
N ALA A 37 0.69 -11.98 -0.64
CA ALA A 37 1.91 -11.30 -1.04
C ALA A 37 1.87 -10.76 -2.48
N ASP A 38 1.22 -11.48 -3.40
CA ASP A 38 1.14 -11.08 -4.82
C ASP A 38 0.31 -9.80 -4.95
N ALA A 39 -0.83 -9.71 -4.25
CA ALA A 39 -1.66 -8.51 -4.24
C ALA A 39 -1.00 -7.33 -3.51
N ILE A 40 -0.22 -7.59 -2.45
CA ILE A 40 0.57 -6.55 -1.78
C ILE A 40 1.62 -5.98 -2.75
N HIS A 41 2.32 -6.84 -3.50
CA HIS A 41 3.31 -6.41 -4.49
C HIS A 41 2.65 -5.63 -5.64
N GLU A 42 1.52 -6.09 -6.15
CA GLU A 42 0.76 -5.39 -7.20
C GLU A 42 0.28 -4.01 -6.72
N ALA A 43 -0.22 -3.91 -5.49
CA ALA A 43 -0.62 -2.66 -4.88
C ALA A 43 0.57 -1.70 -4.78
N TRP A 44 1.73 -2.19 -4.34
CA TRP A 44 2.96 -1.37 -4.23
C TRP A 44 3.40 -0.82 -5.58
N GLU A 45 3.54 -1.68 -6.59
CA GLU A 45 3.98 -1.25 -7.92
C GLU A 45 2.98 -0.28 -8.55
N THR A 46 1.68 -0.54 -8.41
CA THR A 46 0.63 0.34 -8.95
C THR A 46 0.65 1.72 -8.28
N LEU A 47 0.72 1.76 -6.95
CA LEU A 47 0.66 3.01 -6.20
C LEU A 47 1.94 3.83 -6.33
N SER A 48 3.10 3.17 -6.47
CA SER A 48 4.41 3.84 -6.61
C SER A 48 4.81 4.16 -8.05
N ALA A 49 4.03 3.73 -9.05
CA ALA A 49 4.33 3.93 -10.47
C ALA A 49 4.53 5.42 -10.83
N GLY A 50 5.64 5.75 -11.47
CA GLY A 50 5.91 7.13 -11.92
C GLY A 50 6.08 8.16 -10.81
N LEU A 51 6.36 7.75 -9.57
CA LEU A 51 6.88 8.66 -8.55
C LEU A 51 8.38 8.88 -8.79
N ASP A 52 8.81 10.15 -8.85
CA ASP A 52 10.22 10.51 -9.04
C ASP A 52 11.13 9.92 -7.94
N THR A 53 10.61 9.87 -6.71
CA THR A 53 11.22 9.18 -5.58
C THR A 53 10.20 8.25 -4.95
N ARG A 54 10.46 6.94 -5.02
CA ARG A 54 9.61 5.95 -4.35
C ARG A 54 9.73 6.08 -2.83
N PRO A 55 8.62 6.04 -2.08
CA PRO A 55 8.68 5.99 -0.62
C PRO A 55 9.40 4.71 -0.17
N VAL A 56 10.04 4.75 1.00
CA VAL A 56 10.67 3.58 1.60
C VAL A 56 9.58 2.69 2.19
N SER A 57 9.52 1.42 1.79
CA SER A 57 8.62 0.44 2.38
C SER A 57 9.13 0.03 3.76
N ASP A 58 8.44 0.43 4.83
CA ASP A 58 8.65 -0.10 6.17
C ASP A 58 7.57 -1.13 6.48
N ALA A 59 7.86 -2.40 6.20
CA ALA A 59 6.95 -3.52 6.41
C ALA A 59 6.56 -3.73 7.89
N ASN A 60 7.25 -3.08 8.84
CA ASN A 60 6.96 -3.18 10.27
C ASN A 60 6.10 -2.03 10.81
N ARG A 61 5.84 -0.98 10.03
CA ARG A 61 5.15 0.23 10.51
C ARG A 61 3.63 0.11 10.69
N LEU A 62 3.04 -0.99 10.22
CA LEU A 62 1.59 -1.25 10.29
C LEU A 62 1.20 -2.25 11.38
N ARG A 63 2.14 -2.74 12.20
CA ARG A 63 1.76 -3.46 13.42
C ARG A 63 1.26 -2.44 14.43
N THR A 64 -0.05 -2.38 14.66
CA THR A 64 -0.58 -1.82 15.90
C THR A 64 0.21 -2.42 17.07
N PRO A 65 0.66 -1.61 18.06
CA PRO A 65 1.12 -2.19 19.30
C PRO A 65 -0.06 -2.95 19.88
N VAL A 66 0.09 -4.26 20.04
CA VAL A 66 -0.75 -5.03 20.95
C VAL A 66 -0.15 -4.76 22.33
N GLY A 67 -0.74 -3.80 23.05
CA GLY A 67 -0.29 -3.35 24.37
C GLY A 67 -0.98 -2.08 24.80
#